data_AF-A0A367RMP2-F1
#
_entry.id   AF-A0A367RMP2-F1
#
_cell.length_a   1.000
_cell.length_b   1.000
_cell.length_c   1.000
_cell.angle_alpha   90.00
_cell.angle_beta   90.00
_cell.angle_gamma   90.00
#
_symmetry.space_group_name_H-M   'P 1'
#
loop_
_entity.id
_entity.type
_entity.pdbx_description
1 polymer ?
#
loop_
_entity_poly.entity_id
_entity_poly.type
_entity_poly.pdbx_seq_one_letter_code
_entity_poly.pdbx_strand_id
1 'polypeptide(L)'
;MKLQDFLGKEEKWGFEAIADDSELTRQIQILLIGLGLLEPPADGKFGPVSAAALKKFQELAKTEEAEFLGAVTAKKLIETKADDLPKPPLKLGNDIASRILKYMLAQDYQVFTGSKEYNIVYLEGIDGDWTLNSDTPNGFNDRRIVIEVVNGVPKIVDHWQATTEPGRYYTFNPMNPAGAARIKFGQYKAWAVGMHGNAERHEALVQVAPITVHRDFNKDFQRTGDKLDTGLFLVNQHWGYDAPSNDIKNASAGCLVGRMRQGHREFMAIIKQDRRYVANNNYVFYTTVIAGDDLLKKFPG
;
A
#
# COMPACT_ATOMS: atom_id res chain seq x y z
N MET A 1 23.79 22.53 -20.40
CA MET A 1 23.30 23.61 -19.53
C MET A 1 22.97 23.03 -18.16
N LYS A 2 23.25 23.73 -17.05
CA LYS A 2 22.78 23.30 -15.72
C LYS A 2 21.48 24.00 -15.36
N LEU A 3 20.64 23.34 -14.57
CA LEU A 3 19.37 23.93 -14.12
C LEU A 3 19.62 25.22 -13.31
N GLN A 4 20.73 25.29 -12.57
CA GLN A 4 21.15 26.49 -11.82
C GLN A 4 21.51 27.66 -12.73
N ASP A 5 21.85 27.43 -13.99
CA ASP A 5 22.27 28.49 -14.91
C ASP A 5 21.10 29.41 -15.31
N PHE A 6 19.85 29.00 -15.08
CA PHE A 6 18.64 29.81 -15.27
C PHE A 6 18.36 30.75 -14.08
N LEU A 7 18.99 30.53 -12.92
CA LEU A 7 18.69 31.29 -11.71
C LEU A 7 19.18 32.73 -11.84
N GLY A 8 18.27 33.69 -11.63
CA GLY A 8 18.59 35.12 -11.71
C GLY A 8 18.86 35.65 -13.11
N LYS A 9 18.51 34.89 -14.16
CA LYS A 9 18.66 35.28 -15.58
C LYS A 9 17.32 35.32 -16.29
N GLU A 10 17.24 36.03 -17.41
CA GLU A 10 16.06 36.08 -18.29
C GLU A 10 16.02 34.95 -19.34
N GLU A 11 16.96 34.00 -19.27
CA GLU A 11 17.05 32.84 -20.17
C GLU A 11 15.78 31.98 -20.08
N LYS A 12 15.23 31.59 -21.23
CA LYS A 12 14.02 30.77 -21.33
C LYS A 12 14.18 29.74 -22.42
N TRP A 13 14.04 28.47 -22.07
CA TRP A 13 14.18 27.37 -23.02
C TRP A 13 12.85 26.68 -23.25
N GLY A 14 12.38 26.68 -24.49
CA GLY A 14 11.27 25.84 -24.91
C GLY A 14 11.62 24.36 -24.86
N PHE A 15 10.61 23.49 -24.98
CA PHE A 15 10.81 22.04 -24.84
C PHE A 15 11.74 21.43 -25.88
N GLU A 16 11.80 21.99 -27.10
CA GLU A 16 12.77 21.56 -28.12
C GLU A 16 14.21 21.83 -27.69
N ALA A 17 14.51 23.03 -27.20
CA ALA A 17 15.84 23.38 -26.69
C ALA A 17 16.25 22.54 -25.47
N ILE A 18 15.29 22.18 -24.61
CA ILE A 18 15.54 21.22 -23.52
C ILE A 18 15.87 19.84 -24.09
N ALA A 19 15.13 19.37 -25.10
CA ALA A 19 15.32 18.06 -25.72
C ALA A 19 16.68 17.90 -26.40
N ASP A 20 17.23 18.99 -26.95
CA ASP A 20 18.57 19.03 -27.54
C ASP A 20 19.70 18.99 -26.50
N ASP A 21 19.40 19.22 -25.21
CA ASP A 21 20.36 19.15 -24.11
C ASP A 21 20.05 17.96 -23.18
N SER A 22 20.69 16.83 -23.49
CA SER A 22 20.52 15.57 -22.73
C SER A 22 20.85 15.69 -21.23
N GLU A 23 21.80 16.56 -20.84
CA GLU A 23 22.19 16.70 -19.45
C GLU A 23 21.22 17.59 -18.67
N LEU A 24 20.71 18.66 -19.28
CA LEU A 24 19.62 19.46 -18.71
C LEU A 24 18.36 18.61 -18.57
N THR A 25 18.03 17.83 -19.60
CA THR A 25 16.91 16.88 -19.58
C THR A 25 17.02 15.93 -18.40
N ARG A 26 18.19 15.31 -18.20
CA ARG A 26 18.41 14.36 -17.11
C ARG A 26 18.24 15.02 -15.73
N GLN A 27 18.73 16.25 -15.55
CA GLN A 27 18.52 17.02 -14.32
C GLN A 27 17.04 17.25 -14.01
N ILE A 28 16.25 17.67 -15.01
CA ILE A 28 14.81 17.87 -14.87
C ILE A 28 14.12 16.55 -14.51
N GLN A 29 14.43 15.47 -15.24
CA GLN A 29 13.85 14.15 -14.99
C GLN A 29 14.15 13.66 -13.57
N ILE A 30 15.37 13.81 -13.08
CA ILE A 30 15.75 13.41 -11.70
C ILE A 30 14.89 14.14 -10.67
N LEU A 31 14.69 15.46 -10.82
CA LEU A 31 13.89 16.24 -9.88
C LEU A 31 12.41 15.87 -9.97
N LEU A 32 11.85 15.70 -11.17
CA LEU A 32 10.47 15.27 -11.35
C LEU A 32 10.23 13.85 -10.82
N ILE A 33 11.21 12.95 -10.93
CA ILE A 33 11.18 11.62 -10.30
C ILE A 33 11.16 11.76 -8.78
N GLY A 34 12.04 12.60 -8.21
CA GLY A 34 12.06 12.86 -6.76
C GLY A 34 10.75 13.47 -6.23
N LEU A 35 10.06 14.26 -7.06
CA LEU A 35 8.74 14.82 -6.76
C LEU A 35 7.59 13.82 -6.98
N GLY A 36 7.84 12.64 -7.54
CA GLY A 36 6.82 11.64 -7.88
C GLY A 36 5.92 12.05 -9.05
N LEU A 37 6.42 12.92 -9.93
CA LEU A 37 5.71 13.40 -11.13
C LEU A 37 6.17 12.69 -12.41
N LEU A 38 7.28 11.96 -12.36
CA LEU A 38 7.84 11.17 -13.46
C LEU A 38 8.34 9.82 -12.94
N GLU A 39 8.20 8.76 -13.72
CA GLU A 39 8.74 7.43 -13.40
C GLU A 39 10.23 7.32 -13.79
N PRO A 40 11.07 6.60 -13.02
CA PRO A 40 12.45 6.34 -13.41
C PRO A 40 12.53 5.36 -14.61
N PRO A 41 13.65 5.35 -15.37
CA PRO A 41 14.88 6.13 -15.15
C PRO A 41 14.87 7.52 -15.80
N ALA A 42 15.76 8.40 -15.34
CA ALA A 42 16.11 9.62 -16.06
C ALA A 42 17.04 9.29 -17.24
N ASP A 43 16.44 9.06 -18.41
CA ASP A 43 17.11 8.56 -19.62
C ASP A 43 17.75 9.65 -20.50
N GLY A 44 17.60 10.93 -20.13
CA GLY A 44 18.13 12.06 -20.88
C GLY A 44 17.35 12.39 -22.16
N LYS A 45 16.14 11.81 -22.35
CA LYS A 45 15.29 12.07 -23.52
C LYS A 45 14.05 12.88 -23.14
N PHE A 46 13.93 14.10 -23.68
CA PHE A 46 12.80 14.98 -23.38
C PHE A 46 11.65 14.74 -24.37
N GLY A 47 10.92 13.64 -24.16
CA GLY A 47 9.74 13.29 -24.95
C GLY A 47 8.41 13.79 -24.35
N PRO A 48 7.27 13.38 -24.91
CA PRO A 48 5.93 13.76 -24.45
C PRO A 48 5.67 13.47 -22.96
N VAL A 49 6.25 12.41 -22.42
CA VAL A 49 6.11 12.04 -21.00
C VAL A 49 6.84 13.04 -20.09
N SER A 50 8.10 13.36 -20.39
CA SER A 50 8.88 14.39 -19.68
C SER A 50 8.20 15.76 -19.78
N ALA A 51 7.71 16.11 -20.96
CA ALA A 51 6.97 17.35 -21.21
C ALA A 51 5.68 17.43 -20.38
N ALA A 52 4.89 16.36 -20.33
CA ALA A 52 3.68 16.30 -19.51
C ALA A 52 3.98 16.39 -18.02
N ALA A 53 5.04 15.73 -17.55
CA ALA A 53 5.47 15.80 -16.15
C ALA A 53 5.94 17.21 -15.76
N LEU A 54 6.71 17.88 -16.62
CA LEU A 54 7.15 19.26 -16.39
C LEU A 54 5.96 20.23 -16.39
N LYS A 55 5.03 20.11 -17.34
CA LYS A 55 3.78 20.90 -17.35
C LYS A 55 2.99 20.71 -16.06
N LYS A 56 2.80 19.46 -15.63
CA LYS A 56 2.11 19.15 -14.37
C LYS A 56 2.81 19.78 -13.17
N PHE A 57 4.14 19.77 -13.13
CA PHE A 57 4.89 20.46 -12.09
C PHE A 57 4.64 21.97 -12.11
N GLN A 58 4.73 22.60 -13.28
CA GLN A 58 4.52 24.05 -13.45
C GLN A 58 3.12 24.49 -12.99
N GLU A 59 2.09 23.69 -13.28
CA GLU A 59 0.73 23.90 -12.81
C GLU A 59 0.62 23.77 -11.28
N LEU A 60 1.11 22.67 -10.70
CA LEU A 60 1.02 22.39 -9.26
C LEU A 60 1.82 23.41 -8.43
N ALA A 61 3.00 23.78 -8.91
CA ALA A 61 3.88 24.73 -8.26
C ALA A 61 3.52 26.20 -8.60
N LYS A 62 2.54 26.44 -9.48
CA LYS A 62 2.11 27.78 -9.94
C LYS A 62 3.30 28.62 -10.41
N THR A 63 4.05 28.13 -11.39
CA THR A 63 5.24 28.86 -11.92
C THR A 63 4.85 30.01 -12.84
N GLU A 64 3.67 29.95 -13.46
CA GLU A 64 3.22 30.87 -14.54
C GLU A 64 4.11 30.82 -15.80
N GLU A 65 4.99 29.83 -15.90
CA GLU A 65 5.87 29.58 -17.04
C GLU A 65 5.37 28.33 -17.78
N ALA A 66 4.38 28.47 -18.65
CA ALA A 66 3.82 27.35 -19.40
C ALA A 66 4.68 27.02 -20.62
N GLU A 67 5.04 25.75 -20.80
CA GLU A 67 5.72 25.22 -22.01
C GLU A 67 7.16 25.67 -22.24
N PHE A 68 7.79 26.31 -21.26
CA PHE A 68 9.22 26.61 -21.25
C PHE A 68 9.81 26.49 -19.85
N LEU A 69 11.12 26.28 -19.77
CA LEU A 69 11.91 26.38 -18.54
C LEU A 69 12.51 27.77 -18.43
N GLY A 70 12.10 28.55 -17.43
CA GLY A 70 12.71 29.82 -17.05
C GLY A 70 13.22 29.80 -15.61
N ALA A 71 13.62 30.97 -15.13
CA ALA A 71 14.18 31.13 -13.78
C ALA A 71 13.21 30.67 -12.67
N VAL A 72 11.89 30.87 -12.83
CA VAL A 72 10.91 30.53 -11.80
C VAL A 72 10.72 29.02 -11.70
N THR A 73 10.55 28.34 -12.83
CA THR A 73 10.43 26.87 -12.88
C THR A 73 11.72 26.22 -12.42
N ALA A 74 12.89 26.71 -12.86
CA ALA A 74 14.18 26.17 -12.42
C ALA A 74 14.35 26.27 -10.91
N LYS A 75 14.07 27.43 -10.31
CA LYS A 75 14.13 27.63 -8.85
C LYS A 75 13.17 26.69 -8.12
N LYS A 76 11.90 26.64 -8.53
CA LYS A 76 10.90 25.79 -7.87
C LYS A 76 11.22 24.30 -8.04
N LEU A 77 11.77 23.85 -9.17
CA LEU A 77 12.19 22.45 -9.35
C LEU A 77 13.28 22.05 -8.35
N ILE A 78 14.21 22.97 -8.05
CA ILE A 78 15.32 22.73 -7.12
C ILE A 78 14.84 22.73 -5.66
N GLU A 79 13.91 23.63 -5.31
CA GLU A 79 13.55 23.91 -3.91
C GLU A 79 12.32 23.14 -3.42
N THR A 80 11.37 22.80 -4.29
CA THR A 80 10.10 22.14 -3.92
C THR A 80 10.36 20.73 -3.38
N LYS A 81 9.75 20.38 -2.24
CA LYS A 81 9.67 18.99 -1.78
C LYS A 81 8.35 18.37 -2.21
N ALA A 82 8.31 17.05 -2.34
CA ALA A 82 7.10 16.33 -2.76
C ALA A 82 5.87 16.64 -1.87
N ASP A 83 6.07 16.88 -0.57
CA ASP A 83 4.99 17.21 0.37
C ASP A 83 4.46 18.65 0.25
N ASP A 84 5.22 19.55 -0.40
CA ASP A 84 4.79 20.93 -0.64
C ASP A 84 3.83 21.03 -1.84
N LEU A 85 3.80 20.00 -2.71
CA LEU A 85 2.92 19.98 -3.87
C LEU A 85 1.47 19.69 -3.44
N PRO A 86 0.49 20.42 -3.99
CA PRO A 86 -0.92 20.16 -3.70
C PRO A 86 -1.30 18.75 -4.14
N LYS A 87 -1.81 17.96 -3.19
CA LYS A 87 -2.30 16.61 -3.47
C LYS A 87 -3.68 16.69 -4.13
N PRO A 88 -3.97 15.91 -5.20
CA PRO A 88 -5.29 15.88 -5.80
C PRO A 88 -6.36 15.56 -4.74
N PRO A 89 -7.53 16.20 -4.78
CA PRO A 89 -8.62 15.84 -3.89
C PRO A 89 -9.01 14.39 -4.15
N LEU A 90 -9.34 13.68 -3.07
CA LEU A 90 -9.76 12.29 -3.14
C LEU A 90 -11.18 12.20 -3.75
N LYS A 91 -11.31 11.41 -4.81
CA LYS A 91 -12.53 11.21 -5.60
C LYS A 91 -13.08 9.81 -5.29
N LEU A 92 -14.00 9.74 -4.34
CA LEU A 92 -14.55 8.46 -3.85
C LEU A 92 -15.91 8.17 -4.50
N GLY A 93 -15.96 7.13 -5.33
CA GLY A 93 -17.18 6.58 -5.92
C GLY A 93 -17.83 5.49 -5.07
N ASN A 94 -18.57 4.59 -5.72
CA ASN A 94 -19.22 3.43 -5.09
C ASN A 94 -18.52 2.09 -5.40
N ASP A 95 -17.44 2.11 -6.17
CA ASP A 95 -16.60 0.93 -6.33
C ASP A 95 -16.00 0.48 -4.98
N ILE A 96 -15.59 -0.78 -4.90
CA ILE A 96 -15.09 -1.37 -3.65
C ILE A 96 -13.86 -0.63 -3.09
N ALA A 97 -12.96 -0.11 -3.93
CA ALA A 97 -11.77 0.61 -3.49
C ALA A 97 -12.18 1.92 -2.81
N SER A 98 -13.10 2.65 -3.43
CA SER A 98 -13.69 3.85 -2.85
C SER A 98 -14.42 3.58 -1.53
N ARG A 99 -15.18 2.49 -1.43
CA ARG A 99 -15.90 2.09 -0.21
C ARG A 99 -14.94 1.76 0.93
N ILE A 100 -13.85 1.04 0.64
CA ILE A 100 -12.77 0.76 1.61
C ILE A 100 -12.16 2.07 2.13
N LEU A 101 -11.81 3.01 1.25
CA LEU A 101 -11.24 4.29 1.68
C LEU A 101 -12.24 5.15 2.46
N LYS A 102 -13.52 5.16 2.07
CA LYS A 102 -14.59 5.83 2.85
C LYS A 102 -14.65 5.24 4.27
N TYR A 103 -14.57 3.92 4.40
CA TYR A 103 -14.53 3.25 5.69
C TYR A 103 -13.31 3.65 6.50
N MET A 104 -12.11 3.60 5.90
CA MET A 104 -10.87 4.01 6.56
C MET A 104 -10.95 5.45 7.08
N LEU A 105 -11.44 6.39 6.27
CA LEU A 105 -11.62 7.79 6.67
C LEU A 105 -12.65 7.93 7.81
N ALA A 106 -13.77 7.21 7.74
CA ALA A 106 -14.80 7.24 8.78
C ALA A 106 -14.37 6.58 10.10
N GLN A 107 -13.25 5.84 10.10
CA GLN A 107 -12.63 5.30 11.30
C GLN A 107 -11.37 6.07 11.72
N ASP A 108 -11.13 7.25 11.13
CA ASP A 108 -9.93 8.07 11.36
C ASP A 108 -8.61 7.32 11.09
N TYR A 109 -8.63 6.34 10.18
CA TYR A 109 -7.44 5.60 9.77
C TYR A 109 -6.62 6.39 8.75
N GLN A 110 -5.32 6.14 8.74
CA GLN A 110 -4.41 6.72 7.77
C GLN A 110 -4.72 6.17 6.37
N VAL A 111 -5.01 7.09 5.45
CA VAL A 111 -5.11 6.81 4.01
C VAL A 111 -3.91 7.44 3.33
N PHE A 112 -3.23 6.66 2.49
CA PHE A 112 -2.12 7.15 1.67
C PHE A 112 -2.59 7.48 0.27
N THR A 113 -2.21 8.65 -0.21
CA THR A 113 -2.68 9.21 -1.48
C THR A 113 -1.55 9.58 -2.44
N GLY A 114 -0.28 9.48 -2.00
CA GLY A 114 0.86 9.69 -2.88
C GLY A 114 1.01 8.57 -3.91
N SER A 115 1.64 8.89 -5.04
CA SER A 115 1.98 7.89 -6.05
C SER A 115 2.88 6.81 -5.45
N LYS A 116 2.53 5.54 -5.70
CA LYS A 116 3.16 4.36 -5.12
C LYS A 116 3.26 4.40 -3.60
N GLU A 117 2.30 5.06 -2.93
CA GLU A 117 2.06 4.86 -1.51
C GLU A 117 0.87 3.91 -1.35
N TYR A 118 1.17 2.64 -1.11
CA TYR A 118 0.15 1.61 -1.10
C TYR A 118 -0.59 1.56 0.24
N ASN A 119 -1.88 1.24 0.16
CA ASN A 119 -2.72 0.90 1.29
C ASN A 119 -2.95 -0.62 1.27
N ILE A 120 -2.48 -1.34 2.29
CA ILE A 120 -2.69 -2.79 2.43
C ILE A 120 -3.93 -3.00 3.30
N VAL A 121 -4.91 -3.73 2.77
CA VAL A 121 -6.19 -3.96 3.44
C VAL A 121 -6.55 -5.44 3.38
N TYR A 122 -7.05 -5.98 4.48
CA TYR A 122 -7.74 -7.27 4.52
C TYR A 122 -9.22 -7.06 4.79
N LEU A 123 -10.06 -7.70 3.98
CA LEU A 123 -11.50 -7.82 4.23
C LEU A 123 -11.81 -9.24 4.66
N GLU A 124 -12.26 -9.41 5.89
CA GLU A 124 -12.70 -10.71 6.42
C GLU A 124 -14.10 -11.07 5.89
N GLY A 125 -14.30 -12.33 5.51
CA GLY A 125 -15.61 -12.85 5.08
C GLY A 125 -16.10 -12.34 3.72
N ILE A 126 -15.20 -12.02 2.79
CA ILE A 126 -15.53 -11.47 1.46
C ILE A 126 -14.96 -12.31 0.33
N ASP A 127 -15.75 -12.52 -0.72
CA ASP A 127 -15.36 -13.21 -1.94
C ASP A 127 -14.72 -12.30 -3.01
N GLY A 128 -14.29 -12.90 -4.13
CA GLY A 128 -13.47 -12.22 -5.16
C GLY A 128 -14.28 -11.25 -6.01
N ASP A 129 -15.60 -11.40 -5.95
CA ASP A 129 -16.61 -10.54 -6.53
C ASP A 129 -17.16 -9.50 -5.53
N TRP A 130 -16.54 -9.38 -4.35
CA TRP A 130 -16.89 -8.44 -3.28
C TRP A 130 -18.22 -8.72 -2.58
N THR A 131 -18.73 -9.93 -2.69
CA THR A 131 -19.91 -10.40 -1.95
C THR A 131 -19.51 -11.04 -0.61
N LEU A 132 -20.44 -11.10 0.35
CA LEU A 132 -20.24 -11.79 1.62
C LEU A 132 -20.25 -13.30 1.41
N ASN A 133 -19.34 -13.99 2.08
CA ASN A 133 -19.43 -15.43 2.27
C ASN A 133 -19.86 -15.78 3.71
N SER A 134 -19.94 -17.06 4.02
CA SER A 134 -20.40 -17.57 5.32
C SER A 134 -19.38 -17.45 6.45
N ASP A 135 -18.21 -16.86 6.19
CA ASP A 135 -17.12 -16.67 7.15
C ASP A 135 -16.78 -17.95 7.94
N THR A 136 -16.74 -19.09 7.23
CA THR A 136 -16.55 -20.40 7.87
C THR A 136 -15.14 -20.55 8.43
N PRO A 137 -14.99 -20.99 9.70
CA PRO A 137 -13.68 -21.17 10.29
C PRO A 137 -12.78 -22.12 9.50
N ASN A 138 -11.46 -21.89 9.59
CA ASN A 138 -10.44 -22.68 8.91
C ASN A 138 -10.46 -22.55 7.37
N GLY A 139 -11.01 -21.47 6.83
CA GLY A 139 -11.03 -21.15 5.40
C GLY A 139 -10.06 -20.05 4.98
N PHE A 140 -9.69 -20.05 3.72
CA PHE A 140 -9.17 -18.88 3.03
C PHE A 140 -10.34 -18.14 2.34
N ASN A 141 -11.15 -17.51 3.16
CA ASN A 141 -12.43 -16.85 2.88
C ASN A 141 -12.34 -15.31 2.94
N ASP A 142 -11.12 -14.78 3.04
CA ASP A 142 -10.87 -13.34 3.12
C ASP A 142 -10.23 -12.82 1.84
N ARG A 143 -10.10 -11.49 1.73
CA ARG A 143 -9.35 -10.84 0.66
C ARG A 143 -8.23 -9.98 1.20
N ARG A 144 -7.01 -10.24 0.74
CA ARG A 144 -5.87 -9.34 0.86
C ARG A 144 -5.84 -8.42 -0.35
N ILE A 145 -5.78 -7.12 -0.14
CA ILE A 145 -5.97 -6.10 -1.17
C ILE A 145 -4.84 -5.08 -1.06
N VAL A 146 -4.32 -4.65 -2.21
CA VAL A 146 -3.43 -3.48 -2.31
C VAL A 146 -4.13 -2.39 -3.10
N ILE A 147 -4.25 -1.19 -2.52
CA ILE A 147 -4.87 -0.02 -3.14
C ILE A 147 -3.84 1.10 -3.33
N GLU A 148 -3.82 1.67 -4.52
CA GLU A 148 -3.11 2.92 -4.82
C GLU A 148 -4.13 4.02 -5.17
N VAL A 149 -3.87 5.27 -4.76
CA VAL A 149 -4.66 6.41 -5.20
C VAL A 149 -3.98 7.10 -6.37
N VAL A 150 -4.54 6.94 -7.57
CA VAL A 150 -3.99 7.50 -8.80
C VAL A 150 -4.79 8.73 -9.20
N ASN A 151 -4.15 9.91 -9.15
CA ASN A 151 -4.79 11.20 -9.44
C ASN A 151 -6.10 11.43 -8.64
N GLY A 152 -6.06 11.07 -7.36
CA GLY A 152 -7.20 11.19 -6.44
C GLY A 152 -8.22 10.05 -6.53
N VAL A 153 -8.10 9.10 -7.47
CA VAL A 153 -9.02 7.96 -7.60
C VAL A 153 -8.38 6.71 -7.00
N PRO A 154 -8.98 6.07 -5.97
CA PRO A 154 -8.48 4.79 -5.48
C PRO A 154 -8.66 3.70 -6.53
N LYS A 155 -7.64 2.88 -6.70
CA LYS A 155 -7.62 1.72 -7.58
C LYS A 155 -7.06 0.53 -6.83
N ILE A 156 -7.75 -0.60 -6.90
CA ILE A 156 -7.15 -1.88 -6.50
C ILE A 156 -6.05 -2.18 -7.53
N VAL A 157 -4.82 -2.27 -7.05
CA VAL A 157 -3.67 -2.70 -7.85
C VAL A 157 -3.80 -4.20 -8.11
N ASP A 158 -4.07 -4.96 -7.04
CA ASP A 158 -4.37 -6.38 -7.10
C ASP A 158 -5.01 -6.85 -5.77
N HIS A 159 -5.58 -8.06 -5.78
CA HIS A 159 -6.14 -8.72 -4.60
C HIS A 159 -6.02 -10.24 -4.67
N TRP A 160 -5.88 -10.89 -3.52
CA TRP A 160 -5.70 -12.33 -3.42
C TRP A 160 -6.59 -12.94 -2.34
N GLN A 161 -7.00 -14.19 -2.58
CA GLN A 161 -7.63 -15.02 -1.56
C GLN A 161 -6.68 -15.17 -0.36
N ALA A 162 -7.20 -14.92 0.84
CA ALA A 162 -6.43 -14.86 2.06
C ALA A 162 -7.23 -15.37 3.26
N THR A 163 -6.61 -15.30 4.43
CA THR A 163 -7.26 -15.43 5.75
C THR A 163 -6.56 -14.50 6.72
N THR A 164 -7.33 -13.96 7.67
CA THR A 164 -6.85 -13.23 8.84
C THR A 164 -7.06 -14.03 10.13
N GLU A 165 -7.50 -15.28 9.97
CA GLU A 165 -7.88 -16.18 11.04
C GLU A 165 -6.82 -17.28 11.29
N PRO A 166 -6.82 -17.89 12.48
CA PRO A 166 -6.06 -19.09 12.73
C PRO A 166 -6.70 -20.31 12.05
N GLY A 167 -5.85 -21.26 11.65
CA GLY A 167 -6.30 -22.58 11.24
C GLY A 167 -6.82 -23.40 12.43
N ARG A 168 -7.70 -24.36 12.14
CA ARG A 168 -8.32 -25.27 13.13
C ARG A 168 -7.28 -25.93 14.04
N TYR A 169 -6.13 -26.30 13.47
CA TYR A 169 -5.03 -26.88 14.23
C TYR A 169 -4.60 -25.99 15.41
N TYR A 170 -4.41 -24.69 15.19
CA TYR A 170 -3.95 -23.77 16.23
C TYR A 170 -5.06 -23.30 17.15
N THR A 171 -6.32 -23.30 16.71
CA THR A 171 -7.45 -23.11 17.64
C THR A 171 -7.48 -24.23 18.70
N PHE A 172 -7.31 -25.49 18.28
CA PHE A 172 -7.31 -26.60 19.23
C PHE A 172 -5.99 -26.81 19.96
N ASN A 173 -4.86 -26.44 19.34
CA ASN A 173 -3.50 -26.53 19.88
C ASN A 173 -2.84 -25.14 19.91
N PRO A 174 -3.29 -24.21 20.78
CA PRO A 174 -2.84 -22.83 20.72
C PRO A 174 -1.39 -22.69 21.17
N MET A 175 -0.67 -21.80 20.48
CA MET A 175 0.71 -21.42 20.81
C MET A 175 0.80 -20.65 22.14
N ASN A 176 -0.33 -20.11 22.61
CA ASN A 176 -0.45 -19.37 23.86
C ASN A 176 -1.56 -20.02 24.71
N PRO A 177 -1.34 -20.30 26.01
CA PRO A 177 -2.35 -20.92 26.87
C PRO A 177 -3.65 -20.10 27.01
N ALA A 178 -3.63 -18.80 26.69
CA ALA A 178 -4.81 -17.96 26.67
C ALA A 178 -5.73 -18.20 25.45
N GLY A 179 -5.28 -18.92 24.41
CA GLY A 179 -6.07 -19.18 23.21
C GLY A 179 -5.38 -18.79 21.90
N ALA A 180 -5.98 -19.17 20.78
CA ALA A 180 -5.50 -18.78 19.46
C ALA A 180 -5.65 -17.27 19.24
N ALA A 181 -4.73 -16.68 18.48
CA ALA A 181 -4.80 -15.26 18.16
C ALA A 181 -5.75 -15.01 16.98
N ARG A 182 -6.71 -14.12 17.15
CA ARG A 182 -7.54 -13.57 16.06
C ARG A 182 -7.35 -12.05 16.06
N ILE A 183 -6.78 -11.49 15.00
CA ILE A 183 -6.43 -10.06 14.99
C ILE A 183 -7.68 -9.20 15.25
N LYS A 184 -7.57 -8.19 16.12
CA LYS A 184 -8.67 -7.25 16.33
C LYS A 184 -8.77 -6.35 15.10
N PHE A 185 -9.99 -6.17 14.56
CA PHE A 185 -10.24 -5.23 13.47
C PHE A 185 -9.73 -3.82 13.82
N GLY A 186 -9.07 -3.20 12.85
CA GLY A 186 -8.30 -1.98 13.07
C GLY A 186 -7.22 -1.74 12.03
N GLN A 187 -6.50 -0.63 12.18
CA GLN A 187 -5.30 -0.33 11.40
C GLN A 187 -4.07 -0.37 12.30
N TYR A 188 -3.00 -1.03 11.84
CA TYR A 188 -1.74 -1.15 12.58
C TYR A 188 -0.56 -0.79 11.68
N LYS A 189 0.38 0.00 12.21
CA LYS A 189 1.71 0.22 11.62
C LYS A 189 2.68 -0.77 12.24
N ALA A 190 2.71 -2.01 11.73
CA ALA A 190 3.32 -3.11 12.47
C ALA A 190 4.16 -4.09 11.65
N TRP A 191 4.34 -3.90 10.34
CA TRP A 191 5.06 -4.86 9.52
C TRP A 191 6.17 -4.25 8.67
N ALA A 192 7.32 -4.93 8.57
CA ALA A 192 8.41 -4.55 7.68
C ALA A 192 8.76 -5.73 6.76
N VAL A 193 9.43 -5.47 5.63
CA VAL A 193 9.93 -6.55 4.76
C VAL A 193 10.95 -7.39 5.52
N GLY A 194 10.78 -8.70 5.51
CA GLY A 194 11.67 -9.66 6.15
C GLY A 194 11.50 -11.06 5.57
N MET A 195 11.98 -12.07 6.31
CA MET A 195 11.88 -13.47 5.89
C MET A 195 10.99 -14.26 6.85
N HIS A 196 10.10 -15.08 6.30
CA HIS A 196 9.26 -16.03 7.03
C HIS A 196 9.64 -17.47 6.67
N GLY A 197 9.42 -18.40 7.62
CA GLY A 197 9.59 -19.83 7.41
C GLY A 197 11.02 -20.35 7.61
N ASN A 198 11.12 -21.61 8.00
CA ASN A 198 12.39 -22.34 8.15
C ASN A 198 12.64 -23.26 6.96
N ALA A 199 11.75 -24.24 6.74
CA ALA A 199 11.88 -25.24 5.67
C ALA A 199 11.69 -24.65 4.27
N GLU A 200 10.75 -23.72 4.13
CA GLU A 200 10.49 -23.00 2.88
C GLU A 200 10.60 -21.50 3.15
N ARG A 201 11.83 -21.04 3.39
CA ARG A 201 12.11 -19.65 3.73
C ARG A 201 11.79 -18.71 2.56
N HIS A 202 11.00 -17.67 2.81
CA HIS A 202 10.55 -16.73 1.77
C HIS A 202 10.38 -15.30 2.29
N GLU A 203 10.39 -14.33 1.38
CA GLU A 203 10.10 -12.93 1.72
C GLU A 203 8.66 -12.78 2.21
N ALA A 204 8.45 -11.94 3.21
CA ALA A 204 7.16 -11.68 3.84
C ALA A 204 7.15 -10.28 4.47
N LEU A 205 5.97 -9.82 4.89
CA LEU A 205 5.86 -8.71 5.84
C LEU A 205 5.90 -9.25 7.26
N VAL A 206 7.00 -9.07 7.97
CA VAL A 206 7.18 -9.61 9.33
C VAL A 206 6.74 -8.61 10.39
N GLN A 207 6.16 -9.11 11.49
CA GLN A 207 5.71 -8.23 12.58
C GLN A 207 6.91 -7.59 13.28
N VAL A 208 6.91 -6.26 13.39
CA VAL A 208 7.95 -5.46 14.05
C VAL A 208 7.40 -4.49 15.10
N ALA A 209 6.08 -4.31 15.18
CA ALA A 209 5.44 -3.52 16.24
C ALA A 209 4.23 -4.25 16.84
N PRO A 210 3.80 -3.88 18.07
CA PRO A 210 2.66 -4.50 18.72
C PRO A 210 1.37 -4.35 17.90
N ILE A 211 0.58 -5.43 17.90
CA ILE A 211 -0.80 -5.44 17.41
C ILE A 211 -1.71 -5.93 18.54
N THR A 212 -3.02 -5.72 18.40
CA THR A 212 -4.02 -6.25 19.34
C THR A 212 -4.72 -7.46 18.73
N VAL A 213 -4.87 -8.53 19.52
CA VAL A 213 -5.58 -9.75 19.14
C VAL A 213 -6.63 -10.08 20.19
N HIS A 214 -7.67 -10.78 19.77
CA HIS A 214 -8.56 -11.55 20.63
C HIS A 214 -7.92 -12.92 20.88
N ARG A 215 -7.99 -13.41 22.12
CA ARG A 215 -7.51 -14.74 22.51
C ARG A 215 -8.70 -15.69 22.64
N ASP A 216 -8.89 -16.52 21.61
CA ASP A 216 -9.96 -17.52 21.52
C ASP A 216 -9.68 -18.67 22.51
N PHE A 217 -10.10 -18.46 23.76
CA PHE A 217 -9.87 -19.38 24.87
C PHE A 217 -10.87 -20.55 24.87
N ASN A 218 -12.12 -20.27 24.51
CA ASN A 218 -13.22 -21.22 24.47
C ASN A 218 -13.23 -22.05 23.17
N LYS A 219 -12.39 -21.72 22.20
CA LYS A 219 -12.18 -22.45 20.93
C LYS A 219 -13.43 -22.45 20.05
N ASP A 220 -14.18 -21.36 20.08
CA ASP A 220 -15.42 -21.20 19.34
C ASP A 220 -15.26 -20.45 18.01
N PHE A 221 -14.01 -20.08 17.67
CA PHE A 221 -13.66 -19.36 16.46
C PHE A 221 -14.29 -17.96 16.37
N GLN A 222 -14.66 -17.34 17.49
CA GLN A 222 -15.25 -16.00 17.52
C GLN A 222 -14.29 -14.99 18.19
N ARG A 223 -14.61 -13.70 18.10
CA ARG A 223 -13.89 -12.62 18.82
C ARG A 223 -14.71 -12.12 20.02
N THR A 224 -16.00 -12.40 20.02
CA THR A 224 -16.98 -11.85 20.95
C THR A 224 -16.75 -12.43 22.34
N GLY A 225 -16.52 -11.57 23.33
CA GLY A 225 -16.27 -11.98 24.71
C GLY A 225 -14.83 -12.41 25.01
N ASP A 226 -13.98 -12.54 23.99
CA ASP A 226 -12.57 -12.88 24.18
C ASP A 226 -11.77 -11.73 24.80
N LYS A 227 -10.74 -12.11 25.57
CA LYS A 227 -9.80 -11.15 26.13
C LYS A 227 -8.91 -10.57 25.04
N LEU A 228 -8.64 -9.28 25.15
CA LEU A 228 -7.67 -8.58 24.32
C LEU A 228 -6.27 -8.79 24.86
N ASP A 229 -5.32 -8.94 23.94
CA ASP A 229 -3.89 -9.02 24.20
C ASP A 229 -3.14 -8.19 23.16
N THR A 230 -2.22 -7.33 23.62
CA THR A 230 -1.44 -6.42 22.76
C THR A 230 0.04 -6.70 22.91
N GLY A 231 0.72 -7.00 21.80
CA GLY A 231 2.13 -7.37 21.84
C GLY A 231 2.68 -7.85 20.51
N LEU A 232 3.90 -8.41 20.59
CA LEU A 232 4.57 -9.08 19.48
C LEU A 232 4.24 -10.58 19.55
N PHE A 233 3.61 -11.08 18.50
CA PHE A 233 3.11 -12.46 18.43
C PHE A 233 3.64 -13.23 17.21
N LEU A 234 4.58 -12.63 16.47
CA LEU A 234 5.09 -13.14 15.19
C LEU A 234 3.98 -13.33 14.14
N VAL A 235 2.96 -12.48 14.20
CA VAL A 235 1.84 -12.42 13.24
C VAL A 235 2.34 -11.77 11.96
N ASN A 236 2.93 -12.58 11.09
CA ASN A 236 3.50 -12.16 9.82
C ASN A 236 2.43 -12.15 8.72
N GLN A 237 2.69 -11.43 7.62
CA GLN A 237 1.94 -11.59 6.38
C GLN A 237 2.73 -12.41 5.38
N HIS A 238 2.34 -13.67 5.18
CA HIS A 238 3.09 -14.66 4.41
C HIS A 238 2.16 -15.51 3.52
N TRP A 239 2.67 -16.55 2.85
CA TRP A 239 1.83 -17.43 2.02
C TRP A 239 1.22 -18.61 2.78
N GLY A 240 0.12 -19.15 2.24
CA GLY A 240 -0.62 -20.30 2.77
C GLY A 240 -0.19 -21.65 2.23
N TYR A 241 1.00 -21.72 1.61
CA TYR A 241 1.59 -22.95 1.10
C TYR A 241 0.72 -23.69 0.07
N ASP A 242 -0.10 -22.94 -0.69
CA ASP A 242 -1.05 -23.47 -1.67
C ASP A 242 -2.04 -24.49 -1.07
N ALA A 243 -2.34 -24.36 0.23
CA ALA A 243 -3.31 -25.19 0.91
C ALA A 243 -4.72 -25.03 0.27
N PRO A 244 -5.60 -26.03 0.42
CA PRO A 244 -6.99 -25.94 -0.05
C PRO A 244 -7.69 -24.70 0.52
N SER A 245 -8.59 -24.09 -0.25
CA SER A 245 -9.31 -22.89 0.18
C SER A 245 -10.18 -23.10 1.42
N ASN A 246 -10.57 -24.33 1.72
CA ASN A 246 -11.40 -24.71 2.87
C ASN A 246 -10.59 -25.35 4.02
N ASP A 247 -9.27 -25.32 3.96
CA ASP A 247 -8.41 -25.85 5.02
C ASP A 247 -7.08 -25.09 5.11
N ILE A 248 -6.98 -24.16 6.07
CA ILE A 248 -5.75 -23.42 6.41
C ILE A 248 -4.63 -24.37 6.88
N LYS A 249 -4.96 -25.59 7.33
CA LYS A 249 -4.03 -26.53 7.96
C LYS A 249 -3.30 -25.86 9.13
N ASN A 250 -1.97 -25.83 9.06
CA ASN A 250 -1.07 -25.23 10.03
C ASN A 250 -0.39 -23.96 9.48
N ALA A 251 -0.97 -23.32 8.45
CA ALA A 251 -0.38 -22.14 7.85
C ALA A 251 -0.55 -20.88 8.72
N SER A 252 -1.56 -20.79 9.58
CA SER A 252 -1.81 -19.58 10.39
C SER A 252 -2.13 -19.93 11.83
N ALA A 253 -1.32 -19.43 12.78
CA ALA A 253 -1.66 -19.38 14.21
C ALA A 253 -2.31 -18.04 14.62
N GLY A 254 -2.78 -17.27 13.62
CA GLY A 254 -3.21 -15.87 13.74
C GLY A 254 -2.46 -14.91 12.81
N CYS A 255 -1.68 -15.43 11.85
CA CYS A 255 -1.01 -14.66 10.80
C CYS A 255 -2.03 -14.13 9.77
N LEU A 256 -1.60 -13.14 8.96
CA LEU A 256 -2.38 -12.70 7.79
C LEU A 256 -1.85 -13.44 6.55
N VAL A 257 -2.59 -14.39 6.01
CA VAL A 257 -2.01 -15.37 5.09
C VAL A 257 -2.68 -15.30 3.73
N GLY A 258 -1.94 -14.93 2.69
CA GLY A 258 -2.38 -15.07 1.29
C GLY A 258 -2.25 -16.52 0.84
N ARG A 259 -3.31 -17.15 0.32
CA ARG A 259 -3.35 -18.61 0.12
C ARG A 259 -2.23 -19.13 -0.78
N MET A 260 -2.07 -18.52 -1.94
CA MET A 260 -1.18 -19.01 -3.00
C MET A 260 0.23 -18.41 -2.89
N ARG A 261 1.25 -19.24 -3.12
CA ARG A 261 2.66 -18.81 -3.22
C ARG A 261 2.85 -17.77 -4.31
N GLN A 262 2.27 -18.01 -5.49
CA GLN A 262 2.36 -17.09 -6.62
C GLN A 262 1.76 -15.72 -6.28
N GLY A 263 0.54 -15.69 -5.75
CA GLY A 263 -0.11 -14.46 -5.31
C GLY A 263 0.65 -13.73 -4.19
N HIS A 264 1.38 -14.46 -3.35
CA HIS A 264 2.27 -13.84 -2.36
C HIS A 264 3.51 -13.22 -2.98
N ARG A 265 4.12 -13.83 -4.01
CA ARG A 265 5.24 -13.22 -4.74
C ARG A 265 4.82 -11.95 -5.46
N GLU A 266 3.63 -11.94 -6.06
CA GLU A 266 3.02 -10.76 -6.67
C GLU A 266 2.78 -9.65 -5.63
N PHE A 267 2.19 -10.00 -4.49
CA PHE A 267 2.01 -9.07 -3.37
C PHE A 267 3.34 -8.44 -2.93
N MET A 268 4.38 -9.25 -2.69
CA MET A 268 5.69 -8.74 -2.28
C MET A 268 6.33 -7.87 -3.37
N ALA A 269 6.19 -8.25 -4.65
CA ALA A 269 6.69 -7.47 -5.78
C ALA A 269 6.00 -6.10 -5.90
N ILE A 270 4.71 -6.00 -5.60
CA ILE A 270 3.96 -4.74 -5.59
C ILE A 270 4.39 -3.87 -4.41
N ILE A 271 4.32 -4.37 -3.17
CA ILE A 271 4.60 -3.51 -2.00
C ILE A 271 6.05 -3.04 -1.90
N LYS A 272 7.00 -3.76 -2.50
CA LYS A 272 8.41 -3.34 -2.58
C LYS A 272 8.65 -2.22 -3.59
N GLN A 273 7.65 -1.87 -4.40
CA GLN A 273 7.65 -0.65 -5.22
C GLN A 273 7.16 0.57 -4.44
N ASP A 274 6.72 0.40 -3.18
CA ASP A 274 6.25 1.52 -2.36
C ASP A 274 7.36 2.56 -2.20
N ARG A 275 7.10 3.81 -2.57
CA ARG A 275 8.12 4.86 -2.56
C ARG A 275 8.76 5.05 -1.17
N ARG A 276 8.00 4.80 -0.09
CA ARG A 276 8.48 4.94 1.29
C ARG A 276 9.43 3.81 1.65
N TYR A 277 9.16 2.61 1.14
CA TYR A 277 10.07 1.47 1.27
C TYR A 277 11.32 1.65 0.40
N VAL A 278 11.17 2.09 -0.86
CA VAL A 278 12.30 2.37 -1.75
C VAL A 278 13.24 3.44 -1.16
N ALA A 279 12.68 4.46 -0.51
CA ALA A 279 13.46 5.48 0.19
C ALA A 279 14.09 4.97 1.50
N ASN A 280 13.47 4.00 2.17
CA ASN A 280 13.95 3.42 3.41
C ASN A 280 13.48 1.96 3.55
N ASN A 281 14.38 1.01 3.33
CA ASN A 281 14.07 -0.42 3.40
C ASN A 281 13.63 -0.89 4.80
N ASN A 282 13.78 -0.07 5.85
CA ASN A 282 13.24 -0.32 7.19
C ASN A 282 11.80 0.23 7.38
N TYR A 283 11.12 0.62 6.29
CA TYR A 283 9.77 1.15 6.35
C TYR A 283 8.81 0.15 7.02
N VAL A 284 8.03 0.66 7.97
CA VAL A 284 6.98 -0.11 8.64
C VAL A 284 5.65 0.22 7.97
N PHE A 285 5.13 -0.77 7.25
CA PHE A 285 3.86 -0.73 6.56
C PHE A 285 2.68 -0.69 7.51
N TYR A 286 1.66 0.04 7.08
CA TYR A 286 0.33 0.00 7.68
C TYR A 286 -0.47 -1.13 7.03
N THR A 287 -1.27 -1.82 7.82
CA THR A 287 -2.28 -2.74 7.31
C THR A 287 -3.58 -2.55 8.07
N THR A 288 -4.67 -2.46 7.34
CA THR A 288 -6.02 -2.34 7.88
C THR A 288 -6.73 -3.68 7.76
N VAL A 289 -7.36 -4.16 8.83
CA VAL A 289 -8.22 -5.35 8.81
C VAL A 289 -9.64 -4.93 9.14
N ILE A 290 -10.57 -5.24 8.24
CA ILE A 290 -11.96 -4.79 8.28
C ILE A 290 -12.88 -6.00 8.21
N ALA A 291 -13.92 -6.03 9.03
CA ALA A 291 -15.02 -6.98 8.89
C ALA A 291 -15.82 -6.64 7.61
N GLY A 292 -15.91 -7.58 6.67
CA GLY A 292 -16.55 -7.35 5.38
C GLY A 292 -18.01 -6.92 5.51
N ASP A 293 -18.75 -7.55 6.43
CA ASP A 293 -20.15 -7.24 6.72
C ASP A 293 -20.36 -5.80 7.21
N ASP A 294 -19.50 -5.31 8.11
CA ASP A 294 -19.54 -3.93 8.61
C ASP A 294 -19.20 -2.93 7.50
N LEU A 295 -18.23 -3.24 6.63
CA LEU A 295 -17.91 -2.43 5.45
C LEU A 295 -19.12 -2.29 4.53
N LEU A 296 -19.71 -3.41 4.11
CA LEU A 296 -20.80 -3.38 3.13
C LEU A 296 -22.07 -2.77 3.70
N LYS A 297 -22.30 -2.90 5.02
CA LYS A 297 -23.41 -2.27 5.74
C LYS A 297 -23.27 -0.76 5.83
N LYS A 298 -22.09 -0.24 6.20
CA LYS A 298 -21.86 1.20 6.38
C LYS A 298 -21.75 1.94 5.05
N PHE A 299 -21.17 1.30 4.04
CA PHE A 299 -20.98 1.87 2.72
C PHE A 299 -21.52 0.90 1.67
N PRO A 300 -22.83 0.93 1.37
CA PRO A 300 -23.39 0.13 0.28
C PRO A 300 -22.89 0.59 -1.10
N GLY A 301 -22.95 -0.31 -2.09
CA GLY A 301 -22.57 -0.06 -3.48
C GLY A 301 -23.68 0.62 -4.28
#